data_AF-A0A9X5EER4-F1
#
_entry.id   AF-A0A9X5EER4-F1
#
_cell.length_a   1.000
_cell.length_b   1.000
_cell.length_c   1.000
_cell.angle_alpha   90.00
_cell.angle_beta   90.00
_cell.angle_gamma   90.00
#
_symmetry.space_group_name_H-M   'P 1'
#
loop_
_entity.id
_entity.type
_entity.pdbx_description
1 polymer ?
#
loop_
_entity_poly.entity_id
_entity_poly.type
_entity_poly.pdbx_seq_one_letter_code
_entity_poly.pdbx_strand_id
1 'polypeptide(L)'
;MKRLLRLPSTYLCLPMLLACGVTLLTYDLPQGYGQGILLLVLASLGIMLADACFASRLPAPRRFRERTYAGTREAFVALAFAGVVVVFCLLELLLYPVPLISNPSSYATLEPGREHLRHISDMCWTLPVIGLLCARHPALRSGLIAIGLAFPVLVIDRNRIFAGLFSIAFVLAFRRDETRPLPWKAIAVLGLIGCVVFSVLGTLRSGSIEHVTLPFGDLYRSAPQGVKWLLLYVSAGPYNFAAMLAKHYTNADFLLHQLVPGSGALATADTDIPLDAININVGTEYLPFLMAWGAGGAVAAMIAAYALLLWCVRRLRPTVPLFGLLMFLRIAYVSVMSPFAPQIFIWMNGGFLALCLLLQLLAGLLPNRRAAMPSFRSDHPHELPAWQTTTKST
;
A
#
# COMPACT_ATOMS: atom_id res chain seq x y z
N MET A 1 0.39 11.01 -18.94
CA MET A 1 0.80 10.06 -17.87
C MET A 1 1.68 10.68 -16.77
N LYS A 2 2.84 11.31 -17.07
CA LYS A 2 3.75 11.85 -16.02
C LYS A 2 3.09 12.84 -15.04
N ARG A 3 2.12 13.62 -15.51
CA ARG A 3 1.37 14.59 -14.67
C ARG A 3 0.32 13.93 -13.78
N LEU A 4 -0.29 12.82 -14.22
CA LEU A 4 -1.32 12.09 -13.48
C LEU A 4 -0.72 11.42 -12.24
N LEU A 5 0.41 10.71 -12.37
CA LEU A 5 1.09 10.09 -11.22
C LEU A 5 1.53 11.08 -10.12
N ARG A 6 1.54 12.38 -10.41
CA ARG A 6 1.87 13.41 -9.43
C ARG A 6 0.63 13.98 -8.72
N LEU A 7 -0.57 13.58 -9.14
CA LEU A 7 -1.83 13.91 -8.49
C LEU A 7 -2.05 12.96 -7.31
N PRO A 8 -2.26 13.46 -6.10
CA PRO A 8 -2.67 12.65 -4.95
C PRO A 8 -3.90 11.79 -5.27
N SER A 9 -4.95 12.37 -5.86
CA SER A 9 -6.19 11.65 -6.20
C SER A 9 -5.99 10.42 -7.10
N THR A 10 -4.91 10.37 -7.88
CA THR A 10 -4.60 9.22 -8.76
C THR A 10 -4.44 7.91 -7.99
N TYR A 11 -3.95 7.95 -6.75
CA TYR A 11 -3.74 6.75 -5.94
C TYR A 11 -5.01 6.23 -5.25
N LEU A 12 -6.06 7.05 -5.21
CA LEU A 12 -7.32 6.72 -4.53
C LEU A 12 -8.45 6.49 -5.54
N CYS A 13 -8.64 7.45 -6.44
CA CYS A 13 -9.80 7.51 -7.31
C CYS A 13 -9.65 6.65 -8.57
N LEU A 14 -8.47 6.56 -9.19
CA LEU A 14 -8.30 5.69 -10.37
C LEU A 14 -8.52 4.20 -10.05
N PRO A 15 -7.96 3.65 -8.95
CA PRO A 15 -8.23 2.27 -8.55
C PRO A 15 -9.71 2.04 -8.25
N MET A 16 -10.39 3.00 -7.62
CA MET A 16 -11.83 2.93 -7.37
C MET A 16 -12.66 2.94 -8.66
N LEU A 17 -12.35 3.83 -9.60
CA LEU A 17 -13.02 3.88 -10.90
C LEU A 17 -12.77 2.60 -11.71
N LEU A 18 -11.55 2.08 -11.69
CA LEU A 18 -11.21 0.80 -12.31
C LEU A 18 -12.02 -0.34 -11.69
N ALA A 19 -12.06 -0.41 -10.36
CA ALA A 19 -12.82 -1.43 -9.64
C ALA A 19 -14.32 -1.35 -9.94
N CYS A 20 -14.91 -0.15 -9.99
CA CYS A 20 -16.30 0.06 -10.40
C CYS A 20 -16.54 -0.42 -11.85
N GLY A 21 -15.66 -0.06 -12.78
CA GLY A 21 -15.74 -0.52 -14.17
C GLY A 21 -15.63 -2.04 -14.30
N VAL A 22 -14.67 -2.66 -13.62
CA VAL A 22 -14.53 -4.13 -13.58
C VAL A 22 -15.76 -4.76 -12.96
N THR A 23 -16.36 -4.17 -11.92
CA THR A 23 -17.59 -4.67 -11.30
C THR A 23 -18.75 -4.71 -12.30
N LEU A 24 -18.96 -3.62 -13.06
CA LEU A 24 -19.98 -3.56 -14.10
C LEU A 24 -19.77 -4.58 -15.23
N LEU A 25 -18.52 -4.98 -15.49
CA LEU A 25 -18.20 -5.99 -16.50
C LEU A 25 -18.23 -7.43 -15.96
N THR A 26 -18.16 -7.60 -14.63
CA THR A 26 -18.01 -8.91 -13.96
C THR A 26 -19.36 -9.46 -13.51
N TYR A 27 -20.31 -8.60 -13.13
CA TYR A 27 -21.60 -9.02 -12.56
C TYR A 27 -22.79 -8.55 -13.39
N ASP A 28 -23.81 -9.42 -13.46
CA ASP A 28 -25.16 -9.06 -13.84
C ASP A 28 -25.84 -8.40 -12.62
N LEU A 29 -25.70 -7.09 -12.49
CA LEU A 29 -26.10 -6.38 -11.27
C LEU A 29 -27.60 -6.50 -10.99
N PRO A 30 -27.99 -6.92 -9.77
CA PRO A 30 -29.37 -6.85 -9.32
C PRO A 30 -29.94 -5.42 -9.34
N GLN A 31 -31.26 -5.30 -9.39
CA GLN A 31 -31.94 -4.01 -9.39
C GLN A 31 -31.56 -3.19 -8.14
N GLY A 32 -31.25 -1.90 -8.35
CA GLY A 32 -30.87 -0.97 -7.28
C GLY A 32 -29.36 -0.91 -6.99
N TYR A 33 -28.59 -1.97 -7.26
CA TYR A 33 -27.16 -2.01 -6.93
C TYR A 33 -26.34 -0.98 -7.73
N GLY A 34 -26.80 -0.61 -8.92
CA GLY A 34 -26.15 0.43 -9.74
C GLY A 34 -26.00 1.78 -9.02
N GLN A 35 -26.86 2.11 -8.05
CA GLN A 35 -26.78 3.36 -7.30
C GLN A 35 -25.51 3.46 -6.45
N GLY A 36 -25.09 2.36 -5.82
CA GLY A 36 -23.87 2.34 -5.01
C GLY A 36 -22.61 2.47 -5.86
N ILE A 37 -22.60 1.83 -7.03
CA ILE A 37 -21.51 1.99 -8.00
C ILE A 37 -21.44 3.43 -8.51
N LEU A 38 -22.59 4.02 -8.85
CA LEU A 38 -22.68 5.42 -9.28
C LEU A 38 -22.17 6.38 -8.21
N LEU A 39 -22.52 6.16 -6.93
CA LEU A 39 -22.03 6.97 -5.81
C LEU A 39 -20.49 6.95 -5.73
N LEU A 40 -19.88 5.76 -5.80
CA LEU A 40 -18.41 5.61 -5.77
C LEU A 40 -17.74 6.31 -6.96
N VAL A 41 -18.35 6.20 -8.16
CA VAL A 41 -17.86 6.87 -9.37
C VAL A 41 -17.95 8.39 -9.23
N LEU A 42 -19.11 8.93 -8.86
CA LEU A 42 -19.33 10.37 -8.74
C LEU A 42 -18.42 10.98 -7.66
N ALA A 43 -18.28 10.33 -6.50
CA ALA A 43 -17.38 10.78 -5.45
C ALA A 43 -15.91 10.77 -5.92
N SER A 44 -15.49 9.70 -6.63
CA SER A 44 -14.13 9.61 -7.19
C SER A 44 -13.85 10.70 -8.21
N LEU A 45 -14.79 10.94 -9.14
CA LEU A 45 -14.67 12.00 -10.15
C LEU A 45 -14.68 13.39 -9.50
N GLY A 46 -15.53 13.62 -8.50
CA GLY A 46 -15.57 14.87 -7.74
C GLY A 46 -14.25 15.17 -7.03
N ILE A 47 -13.65 14.17 -6.37
CA ILE A 47 -12.33 14.30 -5.74
C ILE A 47 -11.24 14.58 -6.79
N MET A 48 -11.25 13.88 -7.93
CA MET A 48 -10.28 14.11 -9.01
C MET A 48 -10.41 15.52 -9.60
N LEU A 49 -11.64 16.00 -9.80
CA LEU A 49 -11.90 17.37 -10.27
C LEU A 49 -11.39 18.40 -9.26
N ALA A 50 -11.69 18.21 -7.97
CA ALA A 50 -11.19 19.07 -6.92
C ALA A 50 -9.65 19.06 -6.85
N ASP A 51 -9.00 17.90 -6.94
CA ASP A 51 -7.54 17.77 -6.97
C ASP A 51 -6.91 18.45 -8.20
N ALA A 52 -7.58 18.39 -9.36
CA ALA A 52 -7.14 19.12 -10.54
C ALA A 52 -7.08 20.63 -10.29
N CYS A 53 -8.05 21.17 -9.54
CA CYS A 53 -8.10 22.58 -9.15
C CYS A 53 -7.06 22.96 -8.08
N PHE A 54 -6.64 22.02 -7.22
CA PHE A 54 -5.59 22.28 -6.24
C PHE A 54 -4.18 22.22 -6.87
N ALA A 55 -3.25 23.07 -6.41
CA ALA A 55 -1.84 23.02 -6.82
C ALA A 55 -1.02 21.93 -6.08
N SER A 56 -1.70 21.06 -5.32
CA SER A 56 -1.07 20.01 -4.51
C SER A 56 -0.61 18.85 -5.38
N ARG A 57 0.61 18.92 -5.89
CA ARG A 57 1.31 17.82 -6.57
C ARG A 57 2.40 17.21 -5.71
N LEU A 58 2.68 15.93 -5.93
CA LEU A 58 3.92 15.30 -5.48
C LEU A 58 5.14 16.10 -5.96
N PRO A 59 6.25 16.09 -5.21
CA PRO A 59 7.52 16.68 -5.64
C PRO A 59 7.93 16.16 -7.03
N ALA A 60 8.70 16.96 -7.76
CA ALA A 60 9.23 16.52 -9.05
C ALA A 60 10.14 15.30 -8.87
N PRO A 61 10.12 14.30 -9.77
CA PRO A 61 11.04 13.16 -9.74
C PRO A 61 12.52 13.56 -9.54
N ARG A 62 12.95 14.68 -10.14
CA ARG A 62 14.27 15.27 -9.88
C ARG A 62 14.61 15.42 -8.39
N ARG A 63 13.68 15.89 -7.55
CA ARG A 63 13.89 16.03 -6.10
C ARG A 63 14.08 14.68 -5.39
N PHE A 64 13.35 13.65 -5.82
CA PHE A 64 13.52 12.29 -5.29
C PHE A 64 14.88 11.69 -5.68
N ARG A 65 15.37 12.00 -6.88
CA ARG A 65 16.68 11.56 -7.37
C ARG A 65 17.82 12.26 -6.63
N GLU A 66 17.75 13.59 -6.49
CA GLU A 66 18.78 14.41 -5.82
C GLU A 66 18.92 14.07 -4.33
N ARG A 67 17.85 13.59 -3.69
CA ARG A 67 17.90 13.22 -2.28
C ARG A 67 18.74 11.96 -2.07
N THR A 68 19.80 12.11 -1.26
CA THR A 68 20.65 11.01 -0.80
C THR A 68 20.43 10.77 0.69
N TYR A 69 19.86 9.61 1.03
CA TYR A 69 19.62 9.22 2.43
C TYR A 69 20.82 8.51 3.05
N ALA A 70 21.57 7.73 2.26
CA ALA A 70 22.67 6.91 2.77
C ALA A 70 23.75 7.73 3.52
N GLY A 71 24.01 7.34 4.78
CA GLY A 71 24.94 8.03 5.67
C GLY A 71 24.43 9.38 6.19
N THR A 72 23.11 9.55 6.29
CA THR A 72 22.46 10.61 7.06
C THR A 72 21.91 10.04 8.38
N ARG A 73 21.57 10.92 9.32
CA ARG A 73 20.89 10.56 10.57
C ARG A 73 19.55 9.84 10.34
N GLU A 74 18.80 10.25 9.32
CA GLU A 74 17.55 9.60 8.93
C GLU A 74 17.78 8.14 8.52
N ALA A 75 18.81 7.89 7.70
CA ALA A 75 19.17 6.53 7.30
C ALA A 75 19.65 5.67 8.47
N PHE A 76 20.38 6.25 9.44
CA PHE A 76 20.78 5.52 10.64
C PHE A 76 19.56 5.03 11.43
N VAL A 77 18.63 5.94 11.75
CA VAL A 77 17.39 5.59 12.46
C VAL A 77 16.54 4.61 11.66
N ALA A 78 16.43 4.78 10.34
CA ALA A 78 15.69 3.86 9.49
C ALA A 78 16.33 2.47 9.41
N LEU A 79 17.66 2.37 9.38
CA LEU A 79 18.34 1.07 9.41
C LEU A 79 18.20 0.38 10.77
N ALA A 80 18.24 1.12 11.87
CA ALA A 80 17.96 0.59 13.20
C ALA A 80 16.52 0.06 13.28
N PHE A 81 15.55 0.84 12.81
CA PHE A 81 14.15 0.41 12.68
C PHE A 81 14.01 -0.85 11.80
N ALA A 82 14.67 -0.89 10.65
CA ALA A 82 14.69 -2.08 9.79
C ALA A 82 15.27 -3.31 10.51
N GLY A 83 16.31 -3.12 11.32
CA GLY A 83 16.87 -4.18 12.16
C GLY A 83 15.84 -4.75 13.14
N VAL A 84 15.08 -3.89 13.83
CA VAL A 84 13.98 -4.32 14.71
C VAL A 84 12.94 -5.12 13.93
N VAL A 85 12.48 -4.61 12.78
CA VAL A 85 11.50 -5.32 11.95
C VAL A 85 12.02 -6.69 11.50
N VAL A 86 13.30 -6.79 11.10
CA VAL A 86 13.93 -8.08 10.74
C VAL A 86 13.93 -9.05 11.91
N VAL A 87 14.30 -8.60 13.12
CA VAL A 87 14.27 -9.42 14.33
C VAL A 87 12.86 -9.97 14.56
N PHE A 88 11.82 -9.12 14.45
CA PHE A 88 10.44 -9.55 14.65
C PHE A 88 9.94 -10.49 13.54
N CYS A 89 10.38 -10.32 12.29
CA CYS A 89 10.11 -11.29 11.22
C CYS A 89 10.73 -12.65 11.54
N LEU A 90 11.97 -12.68 12.05
CA LEU A 90 12.64 -13.92 12.44
C LEU A 90 11.96 -14.57 13.65
N LEU A 91 11.61 -13.79 14.67
CA LEU A 91 10.88 -14.28 15.85
C LEU A 91 9.54 -14.89 15.45
N GLU A 92 8.79 -14.29 14.53
CA GLU A 92 7.53 -14.88 14.06
C GLU A 92 7.75 -16.23 13.36
N LEU A 93 8.80 -16.38 12.55
CA LEU A 93 9.10 -17.63 11.86
C LEU A 93 9.69 -18.71 12.77
N LEU A 94 10.39 -18.32 13.84
CA LEU A 94 11.04 -19.24 14.79
C LEU A 94 10.09 -19.72 15.89
N LEU A 95 9.20 -18.85 16.35
CA LEU A 95 8.30 -19.13 17.47
C LEU A 95 6.97 -19.77 17.03
N TYR A 96 6.58 -19.60 15.77
CA TYR A 96 5.29 -20.07 15.27
C TYR A 96 5.44 -20.90 13.99
N PRO A 97 4.51 -21.84 13.75
CA PRO A 97 4.50 -22.62 12.52
C PRO A 97 4.39 -21.70 11.29
N VAL A 98 5.29 -21.92 10.32
CA VAL A 98 5.33 -21.17 9.07
C VAL A 98 4.10 -21.55 8.23
N PRO A 99 3.15 -20.64 7.96
CA PRO A 99 1.88 -20.98 7.31
C PRO A 99 2.05 -21.67 5.94
N LEU A 100 3.03 -21.25 5.15
CA LEU A 100 3.28 -21.84 3.83
C LEU A 100 3.78 -23.30 3.90
N ILE A 101 4.49 -23.67 4.97
CA ILE A 101 5.18 -24.97 5.08
C ILE A 101 4.32 -25.98 5.86
N SER A 102 3.67 -25.51 6.93
CA SER A 102 3.02 -26.39 7.90
C SER A 102 1.52 -26.52 7.66
N ASN A 103 0.79 -25.40 7.72
CA ASN A 103 -0.65 -25.37 7.54
C ASN A 103 -1.11 -23.95 7.16
N PRO A 104 -1.66 -23.73 5.95
CA PRO A 104 -2.16 -22.42 5.52
C PRO A 104 -3.24 -21.82 6.43
N SER A 105 -4.04 -22.67 7.10
CA SER A 105 -5.08 -22.22 8.03
C SER A 105 -4.51 -21.60 9.31
N SER A 106 -3.27 -21.96 9.69
CA SER A 106 -2.59 -21.37 10.85
C SER A 106 -2.36 -19.86 10.73
N TYR A 107 -2.48 -19.30 9.52
CA TYR A 107 -2.45 -17.86 9.34
C TYR A 107 -3.64 -17.18 10.05
N ALA A 108 -4.83 -17.79 9.99
CA ALA A 108 -6.07 -17.23 10.52
C ALA A 108 -6.21 -17.39 12.04
N THR A 109 -5.48 -18.33 12.64
CA THR A 109 -5.42 -18.50 14.10
C THR A 109 -4.43 -17.49 14.70
N LEU A 110 -4.96 -16.43 15.31
CA LEU A 110 -4.19 -15.42 16.05
C LEU A 110 -4.06 -15.85 17.51
N GLU A 111 -2.97 -16.55 17.83
CA GLU A 111 -2.57 -16.69 19.23
C GLU A 111 -2.17 -15.30 19.77
N PRO A 112 -2.52 -14.94 21.03
CA PRO A 112 -2.28 -13.58 21.56
C PRO A 112 -0.82 -13.11 21.43
N GLY A 113 0.15 -14.01 21.65
CA GLY A 113 1.57 -13.70 21.47
C GLY A 113 1.98 -13.45 20.01
N ARG A 114 1.33 -14.13 19.07
CA ARG A 114 1.61 -14.00 17.63
C ARG A 114 1.11 -12.67 17.09
N GLU A 115 -0.02 -12.18 17.61
CA GLU A 115 -0.60 -10.89 17.22
C GLU A 115 0.37 -9.73 17.50
N HIS A 116 1.02 -9.71 18.66
CA HIS A 116 2.01 -8.69 19.00
C HIS A 116 3.23 -8.71 18.08
N LEU A 117 3.73 -9.89 17.71
CA LEU A 117 4.83 -9.99 16.75
C LEU A 117 4.40 -9.48 15.38
N ARG A 118 3.17 -9.84 14.96
CA ARG A 118 2.60 -9.44 13.68
C ARG A 118 2.52 -7.93 13.54
N HIS A 119 2.09 -7.18 14.56
CA HIS A 119 2.05 -5.72 14.49
C HIS A 119 3.37 -5.06 14.08
N ILE A 120 4.51 -5.67 14.42
CA ILE A 120 5.84 -5.17 14.04
C ILE A 120 6.32 -5.83 12.75
N SER A 121 6.13 -7.13 12.58
CA SER A 121 6.54 -7.87 11.37
C SER A 121 5.73 -7.45 10.13
N ASP A 122 4.50 -6.94 10.32
CA ASP A 122 3.66 -6.30 9.30
C ASP A 122 4.38 -5.15 8.59
N MET A 123 5.31 -4.48 9.28
CA MET A 123 6.07 -3.37 8.72
C MET A 123 7.21 -3.83 7.80
N CYS A 124 7.36 -5.13 7.52
CA CYS A 124 8.38 -5.69 6.62
C CYS A 124 8.37 -5.10 5.20
N TRP A 125 7.22 -4.57 4.74
CA TRP A 125 7.10 -3.89 3.45
C TRP A 125 7.98 -2.64 3.35
N THR A 126 8.43 -2.08 4.49
CA THR A 126 9.37 -0.95 4.53
C THR A 126 10.81 -1.36 4.21
N LEU A 127 11.18 -2.64 4.42
CA LEU A 127 12.56 -3.13 4.30
C LEU A 127 13.12 -2.92 2.88
N PRO A 128 12.41 -3.23 1.77
CA PRO A 128 12.92 -2.98 0.44
C PRO A 128 13.18 -1.49 0.17
N VAL A 129 12.31 -0.60 0.68
CA VAL A 129 12.48 0.86 0.53
C VAL A 129 13.71 1.33 1.29
N ILE A 130 13.87 0.90 2.55
CA ILE A 130 15.02 1.26 3.38
C ILE A 130 16.30 0.70 2.76
N GLY A 131 16.29 -0.54 2.28
CA GLY A 131 17.42 -1.15 1.56
C GLY A 131 17.83 -0.36 0.32
N LEU A 132 16.87 0.01 -0.53
CA LEU A 132 17.13 0.77 -1.75
C LEU A 132 17.63 2.20 -1.50
N LEU A 133 17.16 2.84 -0.43
CA LEU A 133 17.43 4.27 -0.18
C LEU A 133 18.59 4.52 0.80
N CYS A 134 18.74 3.66 1.81
CA CYS A 134 19.62 3.91 2.96
C CYS A 134 20.88 3.03 2.97
N ALA A 135 20.82 1.82 2.41
CA ALA A 135 21.95 0.89 2.46
C ALA A 135 23.01 1.21 1.39
N ARG A 136 24.26 1.42 1.85
CA ARG A 136 25.44 1.57 0.97
C ARG A 136 25.99 0.22 0.53
N HIS A 137 26.06 -0.72 1.47
CA HIS A 137 26.61 -2.05 1.22
C HIS A 137 25.63 -2.89 0.37
N PRO A 138 26.09 -3.51 -0.73
CA PRO A 138 25.21 -4.26 -1.63
C PRO A 138 24.55 -5.45 -0.95
N ALA A 139 25.26 -6.18 -0.07
CA ALA A 139 24.67 -7.33 0.62
C ALA A 139 23.55 -6.91 1.60
N LEU A 140 23.71 -5.78 2.29
CA LEU A 140 22.67 -5.26 3.20
C LEU A 140 21.43 -4.82 2.40
N ARG A 141 21.65 -4.15 1.27
CA ARG A 141 20.57 -3.77 0.35
C ARG A 141 19.81 -4.99 -0.13
N SER A 142 20.52 -5.99 -0.67
CA SER A 142 19.91 -7.21 -1.20
C SER A 142 19.21 -8.01 -0.10
N GLY A 143 19.81 -8.11 1.09
CA GLY A 143 19.22 -8.79 2.25
C GLY A 143 17.90 -8.16 2.69
N LEU A 144 17.84 -6.83 2.82
CA LEU A 144 16.61 -6.12 3.20
C LEU A 144 15.50 -6.27 2.15
N ILE A 145 15.84 -6.24 0.86
CA ILE A 145 14.89 -6.49 -0.23
C ILE A 145 14.39 -7.93 -0.18
N ALA A 146 15.29 -8.90 -0.06
CA ALA A 146 14.95 -10.33 -0.02
C ALA A 146 14.04 -10.64 1.17
N ILE A 147 14.38 -10.18 2.38
CA ILE A 147 13.57 -10.41 3.58
C ILE A 147 12.18 -9.77 3.40
N GLY A 148 12.12 -8.51 2.96
CA GLY A 148 10.86 -7.80 2.79
C GLY A 148 9.91 -8.39 1.75
N LEU A 149 10.41 -9.22 0.82
CA LEU A 149 9.60 -9.90 -0.19
C LEU A 149 9.34 -11.38 0.15
N ALA A 150 10.32 -12.09 0.72
CA ALA A 150 10.20 -13.50 1.05
C ALA A 150 9.36 -13.74 2.30
N PHE A 151 9.53 -12.93 3.36
CA PHE A 151 8.80 -13.11 4.60
C PHE A 151 7.28 -13.10 4.41
N PRO A 152 6.68 -12.11 3.71
CA PRO A 152 5.25 -12.13 3.40
C PRO A 152 4.77 -13.38 2.64
N VAL A 153 5.60 -13.96 1.76
CA VAL A 153 5.26 -15.20 1.05
C VAL A 153 5.21 -16.37 2.03
N LEU A 154 6.17 -16.47 2.95
CA LEU A 154 6.21 -17.52 3.98
C LEU A 154 5.00 -17.48 4.91
N VAL A 155 4.51 -16.27 5.22
CA VAL A 155 3.31 -16.08 6.04
C VAL A 155 2.02 -16.01 5.25
N ILE A 156 2.03 -16.16 3.92
CA ILE A 156 0.84 -16.08 3.05
C ILE A 156 0.08 -14.74 3.20
N ASP A 157 0.80 -13.65 3.42
CA ASP A 157 0.24 -12.29 3.50
C ASP A 157 0.41 -11.54 2.18
N ARG A 158 -0.71 -11.46 1.44
CA ARG A 158 -0.79 -10.80 0.14
C ARG A 158 -0.64 -9.28 0.24
N ASN A 159 -1.14 -8.67 1.32
CA ASN A 159 -1.12 -7.21 1.47
C ASN A 159 0.31 -6.72 1.71
N ARG A 160 1.09 -7.43 2.54
CA ARG A 160 2.50 -7.08 2.80
C ARG A 160 3.35 -7.17 1.52
N ILE A 161 3.13 -8.20 0.69
CA ILE A 161 3.82 -8.37 -0.61
C ILE A 161 3.52 -7.18 -1.52
N PHE A 162 2.24 -6.86 -1.71
CA PHE A 162 1.86 -5.77 -2.61
C PHE A 162 2.33 -4.41 -2.11
N ALA A 163 2.31 -4.16 -0.80
CA ALA A 163 2.88 -2.94 -0.24
C ALA A 163 4.37 -2.80 -0.58
N GLY A 164 5.13 -3.90 -0.49
CA GLY A 164 6.54 -3.95 -0.87
C GLY A 164 6.75 -3.70 -2.36
N LEU A 165 6.05 -4.44 -3.22
CA LEU A 165 6.14 -4.31 -4.69
C LEU A 165 5.72 -2.90 -5.17
N PHE A 166 4.61 -2.37 -4.66
CA PHE A 166 4.15 -1.01 -4.93
C PHE A 166 5.22 0.02 -4.55
N SER A 167 5.81 -0.14 -3.36
CA SER A 167 6.82 0.80 -2.87
C SER A 167 8.11 0.75 -3.70
N ILE A 168 8.56 -0.43 -4.11
CA ILE A 168 9.69 -0.60 -5.03
C ILE A 168 9.37 0.08 -6.37
N ALA A 169 8.22 -0.23 -6.96
CA ALA A 169 7.80 0.34 -8.24
C ALA A 169 7.72 1.87 -8.18
N PHE A 170 7.18 2.43 -7.09
CA PHE A 170 7.15 3.87 -6.85
C PHE A 170 8.56 4.47 -6.80
N VAL A 171 9.46 3.90 -6.00
CA VAL A 171 10.84 4.37 -5.87
C VAL A 171 11.56 4.34 -7.22
N LEU A 172 11.42 3.26 -7.99
CA LEU A 172 11.98 3.13 -9.34
C LEU A 172 11.40 4.18 -10.29
N ALA A 173 10.09 4.43 -10.23
CA ALA A 173 9.42 5.39 -11.11
C ALA A 173 9.77 6.85 -10.79
N PHE A 174 9.95 7.20 -9.52
CA PHE A 174 10.19 8.59 -9.08
C PHE A 174 11.66 8.96 -8.91
N ARG A 175 12.59 8.01 -8.73
CA ARG A 175 14.05 8.31 -8.68
C ARG A 175 14.75 8.20 -10.02
N ARG A 176 14.05 7.81 -11.08
CA ARG A 176 14.59 7.72 -12.44
C ARG A 176 14.97 9.10 -13.00
N ASP A 177 15.79 9.08 -14.04
CA ASP A 177 16.01 10.25 -14.89
C ASP A 177 14.72 10.62 -15.65
N GLU A 178 14.31 11.89 -15.59
CA GLU A 178 13.09 12.37 -16.25
C GLU A 178 13.18 12.32 -17.77
N THR A 179 14.40 12.39 -18.32
CA THR A 179 14.72 12.31 -19.75
C THR A 179 14.53 10.91 -20.31
N ARG A 180 14.67 9.87 -19.47
CA ARG A 180 14.45 8.48 -19.87
C ARG A 180 12.96 8.16 -19.91
N PRO A 181 12.53 7.13 -20.66
CA PRO A 181 11.16 6.64 -20.57
C PRO A 181 10.85 6.03 -19.19
N LEU A 182 9.57 5.87 -18.86
CA LEU A 182 9.16 5.10 -17.68
C LEU A 182 9.59 3.64 -17.87
N PRO A 183 10.09 2.95 -16.83
CA PRO A 183 10.49 1.55 -16.91
C PRO A 183 9.26 0.63 -16.91
N TRP A 184 8.34 0.83 -17.87
CA TRP A 184 7.06 0.15 -17.95
C TRP A 184 7.23 -1.36 -18.05
N LYS A 185 8.29 -1.85 -18.70
CA LYS A 185 8.62 -3.28 -18.74
C LYS A 185 8.85 -3.85 -17.35
N ALA A 186 9.67 -3.18 -16.54
CA ALA A 186 9.94 -3.63 -15.17
C ALA A 186 8.70 -3.52 -14.28
N ILE A 187 7.93 -2.44 -14.41
CA ILE A 187 6.67 -2.26 -13.66
C ILE A 187 5.65 -3.32 -14.07
N ALA A 188 5.54 -3.64 -15.36
CA ALA A 188 4.65 -4.68 -15.88
C ALA A 188 5.06 -6.07 -15.41
N VAL A 189 6.36 -6.40 -15.42
CA VAL A 189 6.89 -7.66 -14.88
C VAL A 189 6.63 -7.77 -13.39
N LEU A 190 6.87 -6.70 -12.61
CA LEU A 190 6.54 -6.67 -11.18
C LEU A 190 5.04 -6.86 -10.93
N GLY A 191 4.20 -6.23 -11.76
CA GLY A 191 2.74 -6.39 -11.72
C GLY A 191 2.31 -7.82 -12.02
N LEU A 192 2.88 -8.43 -13.07
CA LEU A 192 2.60 -9.82 -13.45
C LEU A 192 3.01 -10.79 -12.34
N ILE A 193 4.22 -10.65 -11.79
CA ILE A 193 4.69 -11.46 -10.66
C ILE A 193 3.76 -11.28 -9.47
N GLY A 194 3.35 -10.04 -9.16
CA GLY A 194 2.37 -9.75 -8.13
C GLY A 194 1.04 -10.47 -8.35
N CYS A 195 0.48 -10.43 -9.57
CA CYS A 195 -0.75 -11.13 -9.92
C CYS A 195 -0.63 -12.65 -9.80
N VAL A 196 0.50 -13.23 -10.24
CA VAL A 196 0.75 -14.67 -10.14
C VAL A 196 0.85 -15.10 -8.68
N VAL A 197 1.70 -14.43 -7.89
CA VAL A 197 1.85 -14.73 -6.46
C VAL A 197 0.51 -14.56 -5.74
N PHE A 198 -0.25 -13.53 -6.08
CA PHE A 198 -1.57 -13.31 -5.52
C PHE A 198 -2.57 -14.41 -5.86
N SER A 199 -2.60 -14.88 -7.10
CA SER A 199 -3.49 -15.95 -7.54
C SER A 199 -3.14 -17.29 -6.87
N VAL A 200 -1.84 -17.58 -6.73
CA VAL A 200 -1.33 -18.78 -6.06
C VAL A 200 -1.64 -18.73 -4.56
N LEU A 201 -1.28 -17.64 -3.86
CA LEU A 201 -1.63 -17.45 -2.45
C LEU A 201 -3.15 -17.34 -2.23
N GLY A 202 -3.87 -16.89 -3.26
CA GLY A 202 -5.32 -16.97 -3.48
C GLY A 202 -5.84 -18.36 -3.18
N THR A 203 -5.47 -19.25 -4.08
CA THR A 203 -5.87 -20.65 -4.12
C THR A 203 -5.43 -21.40 -2.87
N LEU A 204 -4.18 -21.19 -2.40
CA LEU A 204 -3.64 -21.88 -1.23
C LEU A 204 -4.37 -21.54 0.08
N ARG A 205 -4.89 -20.31 0.21
CA ARG A 205 -5.57 -19.87 1.44
C ARG A 205 -7.08 -20.05 1.39
N SER A 206 -7.69 -19.88 0.22
CA SER A 206 -9.15 -19.73 0.10
C SER A 206 -9.84 -20.87 -0.66
N GLY A 207 -9.10 -21.87 -1.17
CA GLY A 207 -9.67 -23.03 -1.86
C GLY A 207 -10.12 -22.73 -3.30
N SER A 208 -11.05 -23.54 -3.82
CA SER A 208 -11.63 -23.35 -5.17
C SER A 208 -12.76 -22.33 -5.16
N ILE A 209 -12.87 -21.52 -6.23
CA ILE A 209 -13.94 -20.51 -6.42
C ILE A 209 -15.21 -21.12 -7.02
N GLU A 210 -15.21 -22.40 -7.39
CA GLU A 210 -16.28 -23.03 -8.18
C GLU A 210 -17.66 -23.03 -7.49
N HIS A 211 -17.69 -22.86 -6.16
CA HIS A 211 -18.94 -22.84 -5.39
C HIS A 211 -19.43 -21.43 -5.02
N VAL A 212 -18.82 -20.37 -5.54
CA VAL A 212 -19.27 -18.99 -5.27
C VAL A 212 -20.49 -18.66 -6.13
N THR A 213 -21.65 -18.51 -5.47
CA THR A 213 -22.93 -18.19 -6.11
C THR A 213 -23.20 -16.68 -6.07
N LEU A 214 -22.48 -15.91 -6.89
CA LEU A 214 -22.79 -14.50 -7.17
C LEU A 214 -23.35 -14.37 -8.59
N PRO A 215 -24.10 -13.30 -8.90
CA PRO A 215 -24.66 -13.07 -10.24
C PRO A 215 -23.56 -12.64 -11.21
N PHE A 216 -22.64 -13.54 -11.52
CA PHE A 216 -21.52 -13.32 -12.43
C PHE A 216 -22.01 -13.32 -13.88
N GLY A 217 -21.57 -12.34 -14.67
CA GLY A 217 -21.82 -12.28 -16.11
C GLY A 217 -20.85 -13.16 -16.92
N ASP A 218 -20.98 -13.09 -18.24
CA ASP A 218 -20.26 -13.97 -19.18
C ASP A 218 -18.74 -13.82 -19.12
N LEU A 219 -18.24 -12.60 -18.90
CA LEU A 219 -16.81 -12.32 -18.79
C LEU A 219 -16.17 -13.14 -17.66
N TYR A 220 -16.83 -13.20 -16.50
CA TYR A 220 -16.31 -13.93 -15.36
C TYR A 220 -16.42 -15.45 -15.58
N ARG A 221 -17.57 -15.92 -16.07
CA ARG A 221 -17.83 -17.36 -16.27
C ARG A 221 -16.84 -17.98 -17.24
N SER A 222 -16.51 -17.27 -18.33
CA SER A 222 -15.58 -17.70 -19.37
C SER A 222 -14.09 -17.53 -19.02
N ALA A 223 -13.77 -16.80 -17.96
CA ALA A 223 -12.38 -16.54 -17.58
C ALA A 223 -11.68 -17.78 -16.99
N PRO A 224 -10.35 -17.93 -17.19
CA PRO A 224 -9.55 -18.94 -16.49
C PRO A 224 -9.57 -18.75 -14.97
N GLN A 225 -9.37 -19.83 -14.20
CA GLN A 225 -9.43 -19.81 -12.73
C GLN A 225 -8.55 -18.72 -12.09
N GLY A 226 -7.32 -18.53 -12.59
CA GLY A 226 -6.42 -17.51 -12.07
C GLY A 226 -6.93 -16.07 -12.30
N VAL A 227 -7.66 -15.85 -13.39
CA VAL A 227 -8.28 -14.55 -13.74
C VAL A 227 -9.55 -14.34 -12.94
N LYS A 228 -10.34 -15.40 -12.68
CA LYS A 228 -11.52 -15.34 -11.80
C LYS A 228 -11.16 -14.80 -10.41
N TRP A 229 -10.05 -15.26 -9.82
CA TRP A 229 -9.55 -14.70 -8.55
C TRP A 229 -9.27 -13.20 -8.64
N LEU A 230 -8.61 -12.74 -9.71
CA LEU A 230 -8.30 -11.32 -9.89
C LEU A 230 -9.58 -10.48 -10.07
N LEU A 231 -10.50 -10.94 -10.91
CA LEU A 231 -11.78 -10.26 -11.16
C LEU A 231 -12.59 -10.17 -9.86
N LEU A 232 -12.74 -11.28 -9.14
CA LEU A 232 -13.46 -11.32 -7.87
C LEU A 232 -12.86 -10.34 -6.85
N TYR A 233 -11.54 -10.35 -6.66
CA TYR A 233 -10.89 -9.47 -5.69
C TYR A 233 -10.99 -7.99 -6.04
N VAL A 234 -10.88 -7.63 -7.33
CA VAL A 234 -10.99 -6.22 -7.75
C VAL A 234 -12.43 -5.70 -7.64
N SER A 235 -13.43 -6.58 -7.77
CA SER A 235 -14.83 -6.18 -7.93
C SER A 235 -15.76 -6.49 -6.77
N ALA A 236 -15.39 -7.42 -5.87
CA ALA A 236 -16.23 -7.81 -4.74
C ALA A 236 -16.51 -6.66 -3.78
N GLY A 237 -15.53 -5.77 -3.55
CA GLY A 237 -15.72 -4.63 -2.66
C GLY A 237 -16.79 -3.65 -3.16
N PRO A 238 -16.69 -3.09 -4.39
CA PRO A 238 -17.75 -2.24 -4.94
C PRO A 238 -19.10 -2.94 -5.05
N TYR A 239 -19.12 -4.24 -5.40
CA TYR A 239 -20.34 -5.05 -5.41
C TYR A 239 -21.01 -5.10 -4.04
N ASN A 240 -20.26 -5.47 -2.98
CA ASN A 240 -20.79 -5.55 -1.63
C ASN A 240 -21.20 -4.17 -1.08
N PHE A 241 -20.47 -3.10 -1.44
CA PHE A 241 -20.88 -1.73 -1.15
C PHE A 241 -22.23 -1.37 -1.78
N ALA A 242 -22.40 -1.69 -3.05
CA ALA A 242 -23.65 -1.50 -3.76
C ALA A 242 -24.81 -2.32 -3.15
N ALA A 243 -24.54 -3.56 -2.78
CA ALA A 243 -25.51 -4.44 -2.13
C ALA A 243 -26.00 -3.88 -0.80
N MET A 244 -25.08 -3.45 0.07
CA MET A 244 -25.44 -2.88 1.38
C MET A 244 -26.23 -1.58 1.25
N LEU A 245 -25.87 -0.72 0.30
CA LEU A 245 -26.61 0.52 0.05
C LEU A 245 -28.04 0.21 -0.43
N ALA A 246 -28.20 -0.71 -1.38
CA ALA A 246 -29.50 -1.07 -1.94
C ALA A 246 -30.40 -1.77 -0.91
N LYS A 247 -29.81 -2.55 0.00
CA LYS A 247 -30.52 -3.23 1.10
C LYS A 247 -30.80 -2.32 2.29
N HIS A 248 -30.34 -1.06 2.25
CA HIS A 248 -30.46 -0.11 3.36
C HIS A 248 -29.96 -0.66 4.70
N TYR A 249 -28.93 -1.53 4.66
CA TYR A 249 -28.40 -2.17 5.85
C TYR A 249 -27.50 -1.22 6.64
N THR A 250 -27.71 -1.17 7.96
CA THR A 250 -26.94 -0.32 8.87
C THR A 250 -26.39 -1.12 10.05
N ASN A 251 -25.11 -0.92 10.35
CA ASN A 251 -24.42 -1.51 11.48
C ASN A 251 -23.15 -0.67 11.76
N ALA A 252 -23.09 -0.05 12.95
CA ALA A 252 -21.97 0.80 13.34
C ALA A 252 -20.82 0.04 14.00
N ASP A 253 -21.04 -1.18 14.47
CA ASP A 253 -20.06 -1.97 15.21
C ASP A 253 -18.84 -2.29 14.33
N PHE A 254 -19.07 -2.53 13.04
CA PHE A 254 -18.00 -2.77 12.08
C PHE A 254 -17.03 -1.57 11.99
N LEU A 255 -17.53 -0.35 12.09
CA LEU A 255 -16.70 0.86 12.10
C LEU A 255 -15.96 1.01 13.43
N LEU A 256 -16.61 0.74 14.55
CA LEU A 256 -15.99 0.77 15.88
C LEU A 256 -14.80 -0.20 15.96
N HIS A 257 -14.96 -1.40 15.41
CA HIS A 257 -13.89 -2.39 15.39
C HIS A 257 -12.65 -1.98 14.58
N GLN A 258 -12.81 -1.09 13.60
CA GLN A 258 -11.68 -0.57 12.84
C GLN A 258 -10.97 0.58 13.53
N LEU A 259 -11.73 1.46 14.17
CA LEU A 259 -11.21 2.68 14.78
C LEU A 259 -10.64 2.45 16.18
N VAL A 260 -11.23 1.53 16.95
CA VAL A 260 -10.92 1.33 18.37
C VAL A 260 -10.03 0.09 18.56
N PRO A 261 -8.79 0.25 19.06
CA PRO A 261 -7.92 -0.89 19.37
C PRO A 261 -8.53 -1.80 20.42
N GLY A 262 -8.42 -3.13 20.23
CA GLY A 262 -8.85 -4.12 21.23
C GLY A 262 -10.37 -4.26 21.38
N SER A 263 -11.16 -3.68 20.49
CA SER A 263 -12.63 -3.76 20.51
C SER A 263 -13.18 -5.14 20.12
N GLY A 264 -12.36 -6.04 19.58
CA GLY A 264 -12.76 -7.41 19.20
C GLY A 264 -12.43 -7.74 17.74
N ALA A 265 -12.55 -9.01 17.37
CA ALA A 265 -12.32 -9.46 15.99
C ALA A 265 -13.53 -9.14 15.10
N LEU A 266 -13.27 -8.56 13.92
CA LEU A 266 -14.25 -8.40 12.85
C LEU A 266 -14.56 -9.75 12.21
N ALA A 267 -15.35 -10.59 12.89
CA ALA A 267 -15.84 -11.84 12.34
C ALA A 267 -17.10 -11.56 11.51
N THR A 268 -16.97 -11.50 10.18
CA THR A 268 -18.11 -11.38 9.25
C THR A 268 -18.87 -12.69 9.05
N ALA A 269 -18.28 -13.82 9.44
CA ALA A 269 -18.86 -15.15 9.25
C ALA A 269 -20.09 -15.41 10.15
N ASP A 270 -20.18 -14.74 11.31
CA ASP A 270 -21.28 -14.86 12.27
C ASP A 270 -22.08 -13.56 12.42
N THR A 271 -22.06 -12.70 11.38
CA THR A 271 -22.81 -11.44 11.37
C THR A 271 -24.13 -11.57 10.61
N ASP A 272 -25.09 -10.74 10.98
CA ASP A 272 -26.37 -10.53 10.31
C ASP A 272 -26.26 -9.69 9.02
N ILE A 273 -25.03 -9.44 8.53
CA ILE A 273 -24.79 -8.71 7.29
C ILE A 273 -25.41 -9.50 6.12
N PRO A 274 -26.34 -8.91 5.35
CA PRO A 274 -27.06 -9.61 4.31
C PRO A 274 -26.22 -9.72 3.02
N LEU A 275 -25.06 -10.36 3.08
CA LEU A 275 -24.19 -10.60 1.92
C LEU A 275 -24.86 -11.59 0.95
N ASP A 276 -24.76 -11.33 -0.36
CA ASP A 276 -25.28 -12.26 -1.37
C ASP A 276 -24.48 -13.57 -1.43
N ALA A 277 -23.22 -13.53 -0.99
CA ALA A 277 -22.38 -14.71 -0.79
C ALA A 277 -21.59 -14.53 0.51
N ILE A 278 -21.97 -15.28 1.56
CA ILE A 278 -21.39 -15.18 2.92
C ILE A 278 -19.88 -15.46 2.92
N ASN A 279 -19.40 -16.31 2.01
CA ASN A 279 -17.99 -16.63 1.85
C ASN A 279 -17.17 -15.52 1.17
N ILE A 280 -17.80 -14.51 0.56
CA ILE A 280 -17.15 -13.34 -0.05
C ILE A 280 -17.41 -12.10 0.82
N ASN A 281 -16.71 -12.03 1.94
CA ASN A 281 -16.82 -10.99 2.97
C ASN A 281 -15.89 -9.78 2.75
N VAL A 282 -15.55 -9.50 1.49
CA VAL A 282 -14.62 -8.45 1.07
C VAL A 282 -15.36 -7.12 0.93
N GLY A 283 -14.80 -6.01 1.42
CA GLY A 283 -15.48 -4.71 1.40
C GLY A 283 -14.55 -3.56 0.99
N THR A 284 -15.11 -2.51 0.40
CA THR A 284 -14.35 -1.27 0.22
C THR A 284 -13.96 -0.67 1.56
N GLU A 285 -12.97 0.23 1.55
CA GLU A 285 -12.64 1.09 2.70
C GLU A 285 -13.85 1.84 3.27
N TYR A 286 -14.83 2.13 2.41
CA TYR A 286 -15.95 2.99 2.74
C TYR A 286 -17.20 2.20 3.17
N LEU A 287 -17.19 0.87 3.04
CA LEU A 287 -18.27 -0.01 3.49
C LEU A 287 -18.60 0.14 4.99
N PRO A 288 -17.62 0.21 5.92
CA PRO A 288 -17.88 0.44 7.35
C PRO A 288 -18.65 1.75 7.61
N PHE A 289 -18.26 2.81 6.89
CA PHE A 289 -18.86 4.12 7.02
C PHE A 289 -20.24 4.19 6.37
N LEU A 290 -20.45 3.43 5.29
CA LEU A 290 -21.76 3.22 4.68
C LEU A 290 -22.72 2.56 5.67
N MET A 291 -22.29 1.49 6.33
CA MET A 291 -23.13 0.78 7.30
C MET A 291 -23.38 1.62 8.56
N ALA A 292 -22.42 2.45 8.98
CA ALA A 292 -22.60 3.30 10.16
C ALA A 292 -23.50 4.52 9.90
N TRP A 293 -23.29 5.24 8.78
CA TRP A 293 -23.89 6.56 8.55
C TRP A 293 -24.49 6.74 7.15
N GLY A 294 -24.72 5.64 6.42
CA GLY A 294 -25.26 5.66 5.07
C GLY A 294 -24.32 6.29 4.03
N ALA A 295 -24.89 6.66 2.89
CA ALA A 295 -24.14 7.20 1.75
C ALA A 295 -23.28 8.42 2.10
N GLY A 296 -23.79 9.30 2.99
CA GLY A 296 -23.05 10.47 3.46
C GLY A 296 -21.77 10.10 4.21
N GLY A 297 -21.84 9.08 5.07
CA GLY A 297 -20.67 8.54 5.78
C GLY A 297 -19.60 8.02 4.83
N ALA A 298 -20.00 7.25 3.83
CA ALA A 298 -19.09 6.74 2.81
C ALA A 298 -18.36 7.86 2.05
N VAL A 299 -19.09 8.88 1.61
CA VAL A 299 -18.51 10.05 0.92
C VAL A 299 -17.57 10.82 1.84
N ALA A 300 -17.95 11.02 3.11
CA ALA A 300 -17.09 11.68 4.10
C ALA A 300 -15.77 10.91 4.30
N ALA A 301 -15.82 9.57 4.36
CA ALA A 301 -14.64 8.72 4.45
C ALA A 301 -13.74 8.83 3.21
N MET A 302 -14.30 8.90 2.01
CA MET A 302 -13.53 9.15 0.78
C MET A 302 -12.80 10.50 0.82
N ILE A 303 -13.48 11.55 1.27
CA ILE A 303 -12.90 12.89 1.44
C ILE A 303 -11.79 12.87 2.50
N ALA A 304 -12.02 12.19 3.63
CA ALA A 304 -11.03 12.05 4.69
C ALA A 304 -9.78 11.28 4.23
N ALA A 305 -9.94 10.19 3.48
CA ALA A 305 -8.84 9.44 2.89
C ALA A 305 -8.02 10.31 1.92
N TYR A 306 -8.70 11.10 1.08
CA TYR A 306 -8.06 12.06 0.20
C TYR A 306 -7.32 13.17 0.97
N ALA A 307 -7.92 13.71 2.03
CA ALA A 307 -7.30 14.72 2.89
C ALA A 307 -6.03 14.19 3.58
N LEU A 308 -6.05 12.94 4.05
CA LEU A 308 -4.89 12.25 4.61
C LEU A 308 -3.77 12.09 3.58
N LEU A 309 -4.11 11.69 2.35
CA LEU A 309 -3.16 11.59 1.27
C LEU A 309 -2.55 12.96 0.90
N LEU A 310 -3.36 14.02 0.87
CA LEU A 310 -2.90 15.39 0.70
C LEU A 310 -1.94 15.81 1.81
N TRP A 311 -2.24 15.48 3.06
CA TRP A 311 -1.36 15.75 4.20
C TRP A 311 -0.01 15.06 4.04
N CYS A 312 0.01 13.76 3.69
CA CYS A 312 1.25 13.04 3.38
C CYS A 312 2.03 13.70 2.24
N VAL A 313 1.36 14.12 1.16
CA VAL A 313 2.02 14.80 0.03
C VAL A 313 2.60 16.16 0.42
N ARG A 314 1.90 16.94 1.26
CA ARG A 314 2.43 18.21 1.78
C ARG A 314 3.69 17.98 2.62
N ARG A 315 3.74 16.91 3.41
CA ARG A 315 4.93 16.52 4.20
C ARG A 315 6.14 16.15 3.31
N LEU A 316 5.94 15.77 2.05
CA LEU A 316 7.03 15.49 1.11
C LEU A 316 7.71 16.75 0.53
N ARG A 317 7.03 17.91 0.53
CA ARG A 317 7.45 19.11 -0.22
C ARG A 317 8.75 19.79 0.19
N PRO A 318 9.18 19.84 1.47
CA PRO A 318 10.37 20.60 1.81
C PRO A 318 11.63 19.95 1.24
N THR A 319 11.82 18.65 1.47
CA THR A 319 13.08 17.96 1.13
C THR A 319 12.93 16.46 0.81
N VAL A 320 11.70 15.98 0.59
CA VAL A 320 11.39 14.54 0.49
C VAL A 320 12.02 13.79 1.69
N PRO A 321 11.61 14.08 2.94
CA PRO A 321 12.15 13.40 4.11
C PRO A 321 11.83 11.90 4.06
N LEU A 322 12.75 11.05 4.55
CA LEU A 322 12.61 9.60 4.46
C LEU A 322 11.32 9.09 5.12
N PHE A 323 11.05 9.53 6.35
CA PHE A 323 9.86 9.11 7.08
C PHE A 323 8.57 9.68 6.48
N GLY A 324 8.61 10.90 5.92
CA GLY A 324 7.48 11.42 5.14
C GLY A 324 7.22 10.60 3.88
N LEU A 325 8.26 10.09 3.22
CA LEU A 325 8.14 9.15 2.10
C LEU A 325 7.51 7.84 2.53
N LEU A 326 7.93 7.25 3.66
CA LEU A 326 7.31 6.02 4.18
C LEU A 326 5.83 6.22 4.52
N MET A 327 5.47 7.34 5.16
CA MET A 327 4.07 7.70 5.41
C MET A 327 3.26 7.79 4.12
N PHE A 328 3.78 8.52 3.12
CA PHE A 328 3.13 8.62 1.83
C PHE A 328 2.98 7.27 1.14
N LEU A 329 4.03 6.44 1.10
CA LEU A 329 3.98 5.12 0.48
C LEU A 329 2.92 4.23 1.11
N ARG A 330 2.81 4.25 2.45
CA ARG A 330 1.78 3.50 3.16
C ARG A 330 0.39 3.95 2.76
N ILE A 331 0.10 5.25 2.90
CA ILE A 331 -1.23 5.79 2.61
C ILE A 331 -1.58 5.66 1.13
N ALA A 332 -0.62 5.85 0.23
CA ALA A 332 -0.84 5.67 -1.20
C ALA A 332 -1.15 4.20 -1.54
N TYR A 333 -0.43 3.24 -0.93
CA TYR A 333 -0.71 1.82 -1.12
C TYR A 333 -2.10 1.43 -0.62
N VAL A 334 -2.47 1.79 0.61
CA VAL A 334 -3.80 1.46 1.14
C VAL A 334 -4.91 2.22 0.40
N SER A 335 -4.61 3.40 -0.17
CA SER A 335 -5.53 4.09 -1.09
C SER A 335 -5.77 3.28 -2.36
N VAL A 336 -4.71 2.67 -2.93
CA VAL A 336 -4.84 1.81 -4.11
C VAL A 336 -5.65 0.56 -3.81
N MET A 337 -5.54 0.04 -2.58
CA MET A 337 -6.28 -1.14 -2.11
C MET A 337 -7.68 -0.80 -1.55
N SER A 338 -8.06 0.48 -1.49
CA SER A 338 -9.36 0.92 -0.95
C SER A 338 -10.61 0.32 -1.62
N PRO A 339 -10.60 -0.12 -2.90
CA PRO A 339 -11.75 -0.82 -3.46
C PRO A 339 -11.88 -2.26 -2.93
N PHE A 340 -10.80 -2.82 -2.37
CA PHE A 340 -10.73 -4.22 -2.01
C PHE A 340 -10.84 -4.48 -0.51
N ALA A 341 -10.20 -3.68 0.34
CA ALA A 341 -10.22 -3.96 1.78
C ALA A 341 -10.14 -2.67 2.61
N PRO A 342 -10.84 -2.60 3.75
CA PRO A 342 -10.71 -1.51 4.68
C PRO A 342 -9.40 -1.62 5.47
N GLN A 343 -8.47 -0.74 5.13
CA GLN A 343 -7.14 -0.66 5.72
C GLN A 343 -6.76 0.77 6.10
N ILE A 344 -7.19 1.82 5.39
CA ILE A 344 -6.77 3.20 5.63
C ILE A 344 -7.03 3.64 7.07
N PHE A 345 -8.26 3.43 7.58
CA PHE A 345 -8.70 3.94 8.88
C PHE A 345 -8.41 3.01 10.06
N ILE A 346 -7.75 1.88 9.84
CA ILE A 346 -7.40 0.97 10.92
C ILE A 346 -6.35 1.61 11.84
N TRP A 347 -6.44 1.32 13.14
CA TRP A 347 -5.49 1.81 14.15
C TRP A 347 -4.02 1.58 13.77
N MET A 348 -3.68 0.41 13.20
CA MET A 348 -2.30 0.06 12.82
C MET A 348 -1.68 1.06 11.83
N ASN A 349 -2.48 1.65 10.93
CA ASN A 349 -1.99 2.70 10.03
C ASN A 349 -1.77 4.02 10.77
N GLY A 350 -2.67 4.40 11.68
CA GLY A 350 -2.47 5.53 12.58
C GLY A 350 -1.19 5.39 13.41
N GLY A 351 -0.99 4.21 14.00
CA GLY A 351 0.22 3.84 14.74
C GLY A 351 1.48 3.93 13.89
N PHE A 352 1.45 3.45 12.64
CA PHE A 352 2.59 3.57 11.72
C PHE A 352 2.92 5.02 11.37
N LEU A 353 1.92 5.88 11.15
CA LEU A 353 2.12 7.31 10.90
C LEU A 353 2.74 8.00 12.12
N ALA A 354 2.22 7.71 13.32
CA ALA A 354 2.78 8.22 14.57
C ALA A 354 4.23 7.75 14.78
N LEU A 355 4.52 6.47 14.51
CA LEU A 355 5.87 5.91 14.56
C LEU A 355 6.80 6.64 13.59
N CYS A 356 6.39 6.90 12.35
CA CYS A 356 7.20 7.65 11.39
C CYS A 356 7.52 9.07 11.89
N LEU A 357 6.56 9.75 12.52
CA LEU A 357 6.77 11.07 13.13
C LEU A 357 7.76 10.99 14.31
N LEU A 358 7.66 9.97 15.15
CA LEU A 358 8.58 9.72 16.25
C LEU A 358 10.00 9.43 15.74
N LEU A 359 10.16 8.54 14.75
CA LEU A 359 11.45 8.23 14.15
C LEU A 359 12.07 9.48 13.48
N GLN A 360 11.25 10.34 12.88
CA GLN A 360 11.70 11.63 12.36
C GLN A 360 12.21 12.56 13.47
N LEU A 361 11.54 12.60 14.63
CA LEU A 361 11.99 13.36 15.80
C LEU A 361 13.31 12.80 16.33
N LEU A 362 13.43 11.48 16.50
CA LEU A 362 14.67 10.82 16.95
C LEU A 362 15.83 11.11 16.00
N ALA A 363 15.60 11.05 14.69
CA ALA A 363 16.61 11.46 13.71
C ALA A 363 16.98 12.95 13.87
N GLY A 364 16.03 13.80 14.24
CA GLY A 364 16.23 15.21 14.57
C GLY A 364 17.17 15.45 15.75
N LEU A 365 17.09 14.60 16.78
CA LEU A 365 17.88 14.68 18.01
C LEU A 365 19.33 14.16 17.86
N LEU A 366 19.62 13.39 16.81
CA LEU A 366 20.97 12.88 16.57
C LEU A 366 21.93 13.96 16.05
N PRO A 367 23.21 13.95 16.48
CA PRO A 367 24.22 14.92 16.03
C PRO A 367 24.39 14.89 14.51
N ASN A 368 24.42 16.07 13.87
CA ASN A 368 24.65 16.18 12.44
C ASN A 368 26.15 16.35 12.16
N ARG A 369 26.87 15.24 11.97
CA ARG A 369 28.31 15.25 11.64
C ARG A 369 28.66 16.03 10.37
N ARG A 370 27.69 16.29 9.46
CA ARG A 370 27.90 17.12 8.26
C ARG A 370 27.72 18.62 8.50
N ALA A 371 27.04 19.02 9.56
CA ALA A 371 26.96 20.43 9.97
C ALA A 371 28.16 20.85 10.84
N ALA A 372 28.85 19.88 11.44
CA ALA A 372 30.01 20.08 12.30
C ALA A 372 31.35 20.13 11.55
N MET A 373 31.37 20.09 10.21
CA MET A 373 32.55 20.54 9.47
C MET A 373 32.38 22.03 9.22
N PRO A 374 33.12 22.91 9.92
CA PRO A 374 33.30 24.26 9.44
C PRO A 374 33.84 24.14 8.02
N SER A 375 33.28 24.90 7.09
CA SER A 375 33.91 25.17 5.83
C SER A 375 35.27 25.79 6.11
N PHE A 376 36.32 24.98 6.19
CA PHE A 376 37.66 25.43 5.85
C PHE A 376 37.57 25.77 4.37
N ARG A 377 37.19 27.02 4.11
CA ARG A 377 37.38 27.72 2.85
C ARG A 377 38.90 27.75 2.69
N SER A 378 39.45 26.72 2.04
CA SER A 378 40.79 26.80 1.50
C SER A 378 40.73 27.81 0.36
N ASP A 379 41.10 29.04 0.65
CA ASP A 379 41.55 29.99 -0.36
C ASP A 379 42.78 29.38 -1.03
N HIS A 380 42.56 28.59 -2.08
CA HIS A 380 43.59 28.28 -3.07
C HIS A 380 43.01 28.65 -4.45
N PRO A 381 43.60 29.63 -5.15
CA PRO A 381 43.18 30.01 -6.49
C PRO A 381 43.67 28.96 -7.50
N HIS A 382 42.79 28.67 -8.46
CA HIS A 382 43.08 28.14 -9.79
C HIS A 382 44.00 26.91 -9.92
N GLU A 383 43.40 25.77 -10.27
CA GLU A 383 43.87 24.96 -11.41
C GLU A 383 42.76 24.01 -11.91
N LEU A 384 42.72 23.84 -13.23
CA LEU A 384 41.65 23.28 -14.09
C LEU A 384 41.72 21.74 -14.21
N PRO A 385 40.76 21.07 -14.91
CA PRO A 385 40.38 19.69 -14.63
C PRO A 385 41.17 18.64 -15.43
N ALA A 386 41.47 17.49 -14.81
CA ALA A 386 41.96 16.30 -15.51
C ALA A 386 40.84 15.27 -15.68
N TRP A 387 40.06 15.40 -16.76
CA TRP A 387 39.35 14.26 -17.34
C TRP A 387 40.35 13.47 -18.18
N GLN A 388 40.68 12.24 -17.78
CA GLN A 388 41.42 11.32 -18.64
C GLN A 388 40.46 10.62 -19.60
N THR A 389 40.52 11.05 -20.86
CA THR A 389 40.10 10.27 -22.03
C THR A 389 41.00 9.05 -22.17
N THR A 390 40.42 7.85 -22.10
CA THR A 390 41.07 6.63 -22.60
C THR A 390 40.52 6.34 -23.99
N THR A 391 41.22 6.86 -25.00
CA THR A 391 41.26 6.28 -26.34
C THR A 391 42.67 5.76 -26.55
N LYS A 392 42.80 4.46 -26.86
CA LYS A 392 43.76 3.97 -27.85
C LYS A 392 43.39 2.56 -28.30
N SER A 393 43.17 2.49 -29.59
CA SER A 393 43.22 1.33 -30.46
C SER A 393 44.61 0.69 -30.46
N THR A 394 44.63 -0.64 -30.53
CA THR A 394 45.49 -1.44 -31.43
C THR A 394 44.68 -2.63 -31.87
#